data_AF-A0A087S5J5-F1
#
_entry.id   AF-A0A087S5J5-F1
#
_cell.length_a   1.000
_cell.length_b   1.000
_cell.length_c   1.000
_cell.angle_alpha   90.00
_cell.angle_beta   90.00
_cell.angle_gamma   90.00
#
_symmetry.space_group_name_H-M   'P 1'
#
loop_
_entity.id
_entity.type
_entity.pdbx_description
1 polymer ?
#
loop_
_entity_poly.entity_id
_entity_poly.type
_entity_poly.pdbx_seq_one_letter_code
_entity_poly.pdbx_strand_id
1 'polypeptide(L)'
;MIQIATLGDVQVVVEEGLRKNPPEKLYILHTENERTKTKFDEDLEKAKGKDKDRIKTQQYKDNAEKLKKKIVNDFDIPVHLVQVDKYGTYDVIREIQNIISKEKKYDTKLNGKDFAINITGGTKAMVAGAACSAYLAQTKMYYVLQYNEAKGKEELVKELPVPPRVKSKNTISGSTESTTSRILQRIWESELPIGRAKLLESFSEGMPTEVMKAEKKKDKKTGKYKKTGKYNKKTEFKTITSSLLNFHLDKLEDAGLIIRTTGKETLSTGKVDRKSKFIDLTEFGQLHAAYPETIGDLI
;
A
#
# COMPACT_ATOMS: atom_id res chain seq x y z
N MET A 1 4.74 7.32 15.90
CA MET A 1 3.61 6.60 15.25
C MET A 1 2.84 7.57 14.36
N ILE A 2 2.46 7.16 13.15
CA ILE A 2 1.69 7.97 12.19
C ILE A 2 0.27 7.42 12.10
N GLN A 3 -0.72 8.30 12.20
CA GLN A 3 -2.12 7.91 12.10
C GLN A 3 -2.73 8.33 10.75
N ILE A 4 -3.58 7.48 10.20
CA ILE A 4 -4.36 7.74 9.01
C ILE A 4 -5.84 7.49 9.36
N ALA A 5 -6.73 8.42 9.06
CA ALA A 5 -8.15 8.30 9.39
C ALA A 5 -9.02 8.60 8.19
N THR A 6 -10.01 7.75 7.91
CA THR A 6 -11.10 8.08 7.00
C THR A 6 -12.14 8.92 7.73
N LEU A 7 -12.64 9.97 7.09
CA LEU A 7 -13.59 10.92 7.67
C LEU A 7 -14.92 10.93 6.91
N GLY A 8 -16.01 10.96 7.67
CA GLY A 8 -17.38 11.15 7.17
C GLY A 8 -18.14 12.11 8.09
N ASP A 9 -19.42 11.84 8.34
CA ASP A 9 -20.28 12.72 9.13
C ASP A 9 -19.86 12.85 10.62
N VAL A 10 -19.27 11.79 11.17
CA VAL A 10 -18.96 11.71 12.60
C VAL A 10 -17.49 12.06 12.81
N GLN A 11 -17.22 13.27 13.29
CA GLN A 11 -15.84 13.75 13.51
C GLN A 11 -15.24 13.33 14.85
N VAL A 12 -16.08 13.19 15.87
CA VAL A 12 -15.66 12.89 17.26
C VAL A 12 -14.85 11.61 17.36
N VAL A 13 -15.10 10.64 16.46
CA VAL A 13 -14.37 9.37 16.40
C VAL A 13 -12.89 9.53 16.05
N VAL A 14 -12.51 10.60 15.35
CA VAL A 14 -11.10 10.90 15.10
C VAL A 14 -10.45 11.39 16.39
N GLU A 15 -11.11 12.29 17.11
CA GLU A 15 -10.62 12.85 18.39
C GLU A 15 -10.45 11.77 19.46
N GLU A 16 -11.43 10.87 19.61
CA GLU A 16 -11.31 9.74 20.56
C GLU A 16 -10.15 8.80 20.20
N GLY A 17 -9.91 8.58 18.89
CA GLY A 17 -8.75 7.83 18.43
C GLY A 17 -7.43 8.49 18.83
N LEU A 18 -7.33 9.81 18.70
CA LEU A 18 -6.14 10.59 19.09
C LEU A 18 -5.87 10.55 20.59
N ARG A 19 -6.91 10.63 21.43
CA ARG A 19 -6.75 10.57 22.89
C ARG A 19 -6.19 9.23 23.36
N LYS A 20 -6.57 8.14 22.70
CA LYS A 20 -6.07 6.80 23.04
C LYS A 20 -4.66 6.57 22.53
N ASN A 21 -4.40 6.96 21.28
CA ASN A 21 -3.16 6.69 20.57
C ASN A 21 -2.64 7.97 19.92
N PRO A 22 -1.99 8.88 20.69
CA PRO A 22 -1.52 10.16 20.15
C PRO A 22 -0.42 9.93 19.09
N PRO A 23 -0.65 10.31 17.83
CA PRO A 23 0.35 10.18 16.79
C PRO A 23 1.28 11.40 16.74
N GLU A 24 2.44 11.22 16.11
CA GLU A 24 3.34 12.33 15.75
C GLU A 24 2.79 13.16 14.57
N LYS A 25 1.95 12.52 13.74
CA LYS A 25 1.37 13.11 12.54
C LYS A 25 0.06 12.41 12.19
N LEU A 26 -0.93 13.18 11.75
CA LEU A 26 -2.24 12.68 11.32
C LEU A 26 -2.52 12.99 9.85
N TYR A 27 -2.96 11.97 9.11
CA TYR A 27 -3.57 12.12 7.80
C TYR A 27 -5.07 11.89 7.89
N ILE A 28 -5.85 12.79 7.31
CA ILE A 28 -7.31 12.68 7.24
C ILE A 28 -7.72 12.56 5.78
N LEU A 29 -8.27 11.40 5.42
CA LEU A 29 -8.89 11.18 4.12
C LEU A 29 -10.33 11.65 4.17
N HIS A 30 -10.67 12.62 3.32
CA HIS A 30 -12.00 13.21 3.24
C HIS A 30 -12.47 13.29 1.79
N THR A 31 -13.76 13.55 1.59
CA THR A 31 -14.36 13.70 0.25
C THR A 31 -14.66 15.17 -0.03
N GLU A 32 -15.06 15.49 -1.27
CA GLU A 32 -15.59 16.81 -1.60
C GLU A 32 -16.93 17.10 -0.92
N ASN A 33 -17.30 18.38 -0.82
CA ASN A 33 -18.62 18.80 -0.36
C ASN A 33 -19.70 18.33 -1.34
N GLU A 34 -20.85 17.89 -0.85
CA GLU A 34 -21.94 17.47 -1.75
C GLU A 34 -22.66 18.64 -2.43
N ARG A 35 -22.50 19.85 -1.89
CA ARG A 35 -23.12 21.07 -2.42
C ARG A 35 -22.10 22.17 -2.60
N THR A 36 -22.30 22.96 -3.64
CA THR A 36 -21.66 24.27 -3.77
C THR A 36 -22.15 25.20 -2.66
N LYS A 37 -21.36 26.24 -2.35
CA LYS A 37 -21.70 27.21 -1.31
C LYS A 37 -23.09 27.82 -1.50
N THR A 38 -23.42 28.26 -2.71
CA THR A 38 -24.72 28.87 -3.03
C THR A 38 -25.89 27.91 -2.76
N LYS A 39 -25.79 26.66 -3.23
CA LYS A 39 -26.83 25.65 -2.99
C LYS A 39 -26.92 25.25 -1.51
N PHE A 40 -25.78 25.22 -0.82
CA PHE A 40 -25.74 24.95 0.60
C PHE A 40 -26.52 26.01 1.39
N ASP A 41 -26.26 27.31 1.12
CA ASP A 41 -26.93 28.41 1.81
C ASP A 41 -28.45 28.39 1.55
N GLU A 42 -28.87 28.21 0.29
CA GLU A 42 -30.28 28.11 -0.09
C GLU A 42 -31.00 26.92 0.58
N ASP A 43 -30.38 25.73 0.56
CA ASP A 43 -30.95 24.53 1.18
C ASP A 43 -31.01 24.67 2.71
N LEU A 44 -30.01 25.32 3.32
CA LEU A 44 -29.92 25.50 4.76
C LEU A 44 -30.98 26.48 5.29
N GLU A 45 -31.33 27.51 4.52
CA GLU A 45 -32.41 28.45 4.83
C GLU A 45 -33.80 27.78 4.78
N LYS A 46 -33.99 26.87 3.83
CA LYS A 46 -35.27 26.15 3.65
C LYS A 46 -35.43 24.97 4.60
N ALA A 47 -34.34 24.39 5.08
CA ALA A 47 -34.36 23.19 5.90
C ALA A 47 -34.77 23.46 7.36
N LYS A 48 -35.52 22.52 7.94
CA LYS A 48 -35.94 22.53 9.35
C LYS A 48 -35.55 21.22 10.04
N GLY A 49 -35.24 21.31 11.33
CA GLY A 49 -34.92 20.13 12.14
C GLY A 49 -33.77 19.29 11.56
N LYS A 50 -33.98 17.97 11.48
CA LYS A 50 -32.96 16.98 11.09
C LYS A 50 -32.38 17.18 9.68
N ASP A 51 -33.14 17.79 8.77
CA ASP A 51 -32.64 18.08 7.41
C ASP A 51 -31.54 19.14 7.42
N LYS A 52 -31.64 20.11 8.33
CA LYS A 52 -30.62 21.16 8.50
C LYS A 52 -29.30 20.57 8.99
N ASP A 53 -29.37 19.59 9.88
CA ASP A 53 -28.20 18.89 10.40
C ASP A 53 -27.53 18.05 9.29
N ARG A 54 -28.33 17.32 8.50
CA ARG A 54 -27.82 16.55 7.36
C ARG A 54 -27.12 17.42 6.31
N ILE A 55 -27.68 18.58 5.98
CA ILE A 55 -27.07 19.50 5.00
C ILE A 55 -25.69 19.98 5.49
N LYS A 56 -25.57 20.27 6.80
CA LYS A 56 -24.29 20.67 7.41
C LYS A 56 -23.26 19.55 7.43
N THR A 57 -23.65 18.30 7.71
CA THR A 57 -22.69 17.18 7.76
C THR A 57 -22.12 16.86 6.37
N GLN A 58 -22.92 17.06 5.31
CA GLN A 58 -22.54 16.84 3.92
C GLN A 58 -21.55 17.88 3.32
N GLN A 59 -21.09 18.86 4.11
CA GLN A 59 -19.96 19.73 3.75
C GLN A 59 -18.63 19.12 4.19
N TYR A 60 -18.32 17.92 3.67
CA TYR A 60 -17.23 17.07 4.15
C TYR A 60 -15.84 17.74 4.15
N LYS A 61 -15.49 18.48 3.09
CA LYS A 61 -14.21 19.20 2.99
C LYS A 61 -14.11 20.32 4.02
N ASP A 62 -15.14 21.16 4.12
CA ASP A 62 -15.16 22.26 5.09
C ASP A 62 -15.10 21.73 6.52
N ASN A 63 -15.80 20.63 6.77
CA ASN A 63 -15.80 19.92 8.03
C ASN A 63 -14.40 19.35 8.34
N ALA A 64 -13.70 18.76 7.36
CA ALA A 64 -12.31 18.30 7.51
C ALA A 64 -11.34 19.44 7.83
N GLU A 65 -11.49 20.60 7.19
CA GLU A 65 -10.68 21.80 7.46
C GLU A 65 -10.89 22.35 8.87
N LYS A 66 -12.15 22.40 9.33
CA LYS A 66 -12.49 22.78 10.71
C LYS A 66 -11.87 21.80 11.71
N LEU A 67 -12.01 20.50 11.46
CA LEU A 67 -11.44 19.46 12.32
C LEU A 67 -9.92 19.55 12.37
N LYS A 68 -9.25 19.78 11.23
CA LYS A 68 -7.80 20.01 11.17
C LYS A 68 -7.39 21.17 12.08
N LYS A 69 -8.04 22.33 11.98
CA LYS A 69 -7.71 23.49 12.83
C LYS A 69 -7.88 23.17 14.30
N LYS A 70 -8.98 22.50 14.65
CA LYS A 70 -9.25 22.06 16.02
C LYS A 70 -8.16 21.11 16.53
N ILE A 71 -7.79 20.08 15.77
CA ILE A 71 -6.78 19.11 16.20
C ILE A 71 -5.40 19.75 16.37
N VAL A 72 -5.00 20.61 15.44
CA VAL A 72 -3.72 21.35 15.55
C VAL A 72 -3.69 22.20 16.81
N ASN A 73 -4.78 22.88 17.14
CA ASN A 73 -4.85 23.74 18.32
C ASN A 73 -4.94 22.95 19.63
N ASP A 74 -5.76 21.90 19.66
CA ASP A 74 -6.11 21.19 20.90
C ASP A 74 -5.08 20.09 21.26
N PHE A 75 -4.41 19.51 20.27
CA PHE A 75 -3.49 18.37 20.46
C PHE A 75 -2.04 18.67 20.04
N ASP A 76 -1.76 19.81 19.38
CA ASP A 76 -0.45 20.14 18.83
C ASP A 76 0.11 19.09 17.84
N ILE A 77 -0.80 18.47 17.06
CA ILE A 77 -0.45 17.43 16.10
C ILE A 77 -0.51 18.01 14.67
N PRO A 78 0.54 17.83 13.84
CA PRO A 78 0.48 18.13 12.42
C PRO A 78 -0.60 17.32 11.68
N VAL A 79 -1.52 18.00 11.02
CA VAL A 79 -2.62 17.38 10.25
C VAL A 79 -2.52 17.67 8.75
N HIS A 80 -2.52 16.60 7.97
CA HIS A 80 -2.56 16.62 6.50
C HIS A 80 -3.92 16.14 6.01
N LEU A 81 -4.56 16.93 5.13
CA LEU A 81 -5.82 16.56 4.50
C LEU A 81 -5.52 15.93 3.13
N VAL A 82 -6.19 14.81 2.84
CA VAL A 82 -6.08 14.10 1.57
C VAL A 82 -7.49 13.91 1.02
N GLN A 83 -7.75 14.49 -0.14
CA GLN A 83 -9.05 14.37 -0.78
C GLN A 83 -9.10 13.08 -1.59
N VAL A 84 -10.19 12.31 -1.43
CA VAL A 84 -10.46 11.06 -2.15
C VAL A 84 -11.90 11.01 -2.65
N ASP A 85 -12.16 10.20 -3.67
CA ASP A 85 -13.54 9.95 -4.11
C ASP A 85 -14.32 9.11 -3.08
N LYS A 86 -15.58 9.48 -2.83
CA LYS A 86 -16.41 8.84 -1.80
C LYS A 86 -16.80 7.40 -2.11
N TYR A 87 -16.70 6.97 -3.37
CA TYR A 87 -16.95 5.60 -3.82
C TYR A 87 -15.70 4.95 -4.44
N GLY A 88 -14.61 5.70 -4.59
CA GLY A 88 -13.32 5.28 -5.09
C GLY A 88 -12.54 4.43 -4.07
N THR A 89 -12.96 3.19 -3.87
CA THR A 89 -12.25 2.24 -2.99
C THR A 89 -10.76 2.12 -3.37
N TYR A 90 -10.46 2.05 -4.66
CA TYR A 90 -9.09 1.97 -5.16
C TYR A 90 -8.29 3.26 -4.92
N ASP A 91 -8.92 4.42 -5.08
CA ASP A 91 -8.32 5.73 -4.80
C ASP A 91 -7.88 5.83 -3.33
N VAL A 92 -8.76 5.41 -2.41
CA VAL A 92 -8.44 5.35 -0.98
C VAL A 92 -7.27 4.40 -0.70
N ILE A 93 -7.24 3.23 -1.33
CA ILE A 93 -6.13 2.28 -1.16
C ILE A 93 -4.82 2.93 -1.60
N ARG A 94 -4.81 3.47 -2.82
CA ARG A 94 -3.65 4.12 -3.44
C ARG A 94 -3.13 5.28 -2.59
N GLU A 95 -4.00 6.16 -2.12
CA GLU A 95 -3.59 7.32 -1.32
C GLU A 95 -2.98 6.90 0.03
N ILE A 96 -3.55 5.89 0.69
CA ILE A 96 -2.97 5.35 1.94
C ILE A 96 -1.58 4.73 1.66
N GLN A 97 -1.45 3.94 0.61
CA GLN A 97 -0.16 3.36 0.22
C GLN A 97 0.87 4.43 -0.14
N ASN A 98 0.45 5.50 -0.82
CA ASN A 98 1.28 6.66 -1.13
C ASN A 98 1.75 7.36 0.14
N ILE A 99 0.88 7.58 1.13
CA ILE A 99 1.25 8.16 2.43
C ILE A 99 2.31 7.29 3.10
N ILE A 100 2.04 5.99 3.27
CA ILE A 100 2.97 5.06 3.93
C ILE A 100 4.32 5.03 3.21
N SER A 101 4.30 4.98 1.88
CA SER A 101 5.52 4.95 1.07
C SER A 101 6.32 6.26 1.17
N LYS A 102 5.64 7.41 1.17
CA LYS A 102 6.29 8.73 1.33
C LYS A 102 6.95 8.85 2.71
N GLU A 103 6.25 8.46 3.77
CA GLU A 103 6.79 8.53 5.13
C GLU A 103 7.97 7.56 5.31
N LYS A 104 7.90 6.34 4.77
CA LYS A 104 9.03 5.39 4.77
C LYS A 104 10.25 5.86 3.96
N LYS A 105 10.02 6.66 2.90
CA LYS A 105 11.13 7.29 2.15
C LYS A 105 11.82 8.37 2.99
N TYR A 106 11.07 9.08 3.83
CA TYR A 106 11.62 10.09 4.74
C TYR A 106 12.35 9.45 5.93
N ASP A 107 11.76 8.41 6.53
CA ASP A 107 12.38 7.62 7.59
C ASP A 107 12.32 6.12 7.26
N THR A 108 13.48 5.59 6.85
CA THR A 108 13.65 4.18 6.46
C THR A 108 13.49 3.20 7.64
N LYS A 109 13.47 3.68 8.89
CA LYS A 109 13.22 2.83 10.07
C LYS A 109 11.74 2.51 10.25
N LEU A 110 10.85 3.29 9.63
CA LEU A 110 9.41 3.08 9.71
C LEU A 110 9.01 1.75 9.05
N ASN A 111 8.24 0.96 9.77
CA ASN A 111 7.61 -0.26 9.30
C ASN A 111 6.09 -0.16 9.43
N GLY A 112 5.36 -1.19 8.97
CA GLY A 112 3.89 -1.17 8.97
C GLY A 112 3.28 -0.90 10.37
N LYS A 113 3.89 -1.41 11.43
CA LYS A 113 3.39 -1.27 12.81
C LYS A 113 3.49 0.15 13.37
N ASP A 114 4.28 1.00 12.72
CA ASP A 114 4.40 2.42 13.08
C ASP A 114 3.25 3.26 12.52
N PHE A 115 2.38 2.65 11.70
CA PHE A 115 1.16 3.25 11.18
C PHE A 115 -0.08 2.64 11.85
N ALA A 116 -1.07 3.49 12.11
CA ALA A 116 -2.38 3.09 12.59
C ALA A 116 -3.49 3.69 11.73
N ILE A 117 -4.40 2.84 11.24
CA ILE A 117 -5.50 3.25 10.36
C ILE A 117 -6.81 3.20 11.14
N ASN A 118 -7.43 4.37 11.32
CA ASN A 118 -8.77 4.52 11.87
C ASN A 118 -9.79 4.39 10.73
N ILE A 119 -10.62 3.34 10.81
CA ILE A 119 -11.62 3.01 9.79
C ILE A 119 -13.06 3.37 10.21
N THR A 120 -13.23 4.25 11.19
CA THR A 120 -14.56 4.54 11.77
C THR A 120 -15.40 5.46 10.88
N GLY A 121 -14.77 6.46 10.25
CA GLY A 121 -15.44 7.47 9.45
C GLY A 121 -15.40 7.19 7.95
N GLY A 122 -16.21 7.92 7.20
CA GLY A 122 -16.29 7.84 5.74
C GLY A 122 -17.37 6.87 5.25
N THR A 123 -17.49 6.75 3.93
CA THR A 123 -18.41 5.77 3.34
C THR A 123 -17.89 4.34 3.54
N LYS A 124 -18.77 3.34 3.38
CA LYS A 124 -18.35 1.93 3.42
C LYS A 124 -17.25 1.60 2.39
N ALA A 125 -17.25 2.27 1.24
CA ALA A 125 -16.22 2.12 0.22
C ALA A 125 -14.85 2.64 0.71
N MET A 126 -14.83 3.81 1.37
CA MET A 126 -13.61 4.33 2.00
C MET A 126 -13.10 3.42 3.11
N VAL A 127 -14.02 2.96 3.98
CA VAL A 127 -13.69 2.03 5.07
C VAL A 127 -13.11 0.73 4.53
N ALA A 128 -13.70 0.16 3.49
CA ALA A 128 -13.20 -1.04 2.83
C ALA A 128 -11.80 -0.83 2.24
N GLY A 129 -11.57 0.31 1.56
CA GLY A 129 -10.27 0.66 1.02
C GLY A 129 -9.21 0.82 2.11
N ALA A 130 -9.54 1.51 3.20
CA ALA A 130 -8.65 1.71 4.34
C ALA A 130 -8.31 0.39 5.06
N ALA A 131 -9.29 -0.48 5.25
CA ALA A 131 -9.07 -1.81 5.80
C ALA A 131 -8.19 -2.68 4.90
N CYS A 132 -8.45 -2.66 3.58
CA CYS A 132 -7.62 -3.35 2.60
C CYS A 132 -6.16 -2.86 2.67
N SER A 133 -5.95 -1.54 2.73
CA SER A 133 -4.62 -0.95 2.93
C SER A 133 -3.96 -1.41 4.22
N ALA A 134 -4.71 -1.58 5.32
CA ALA A 134 -4.14 -2.06 6.57
C ALA A 134 -3.60 -3.50 6.44
N TYR A 135 -4.37 -4.39 5.81
CA TYR A 135 -3.91 -5.74 5.50
C TYR A 135 -2.73 -5.74 4.53
N LEU A 136 -2.77 -4.86 3.52
CA LEU A 136 -1.73 -4.73 2.50
C LEU A 136 -0.42 -4.14 3.03
N ALA A 137 -0.49 -3.22 3.98
CA ALA A 137 0.68 -2.56 4.53
C ALA A 137 1.13 -3.16 5.87
N GLN A 138 0.41 -4.15 6.39
CA GLN A 138 0.62 -4.77 7.70
C GLN A 138 0.66 -3.72 8.82
N THR A 139 -0.31 -2.80 8.80
CA THR A 139 -0.44 -1.72 9.78
C THR A 139 -1.37 -2.10 10.91
N LYS A 140 -1.40 -1.29 11.96
CA LYS A 140 -2.50 -1.38 12.93
C LYS A 140 -3.78 -0.86 12.28
N MET A 141 -4.90 -1.46 12.65
CA MET A 141 -6.24 -1.06 12.21
C MET A 141 -7.14 -0.99 13.43
N TYR A 142 -7.95 0.05 13.53
CA TYR A 142 -8.87 0.19 14.65
C TYR A 142 -10.12 0.98 14.26
N TYR A 143 -11.16 0.85 15.09
CA TYR A 143 -12.36 1.66 15.00
C TYR A 143 -12.76 2.18 16.38
N VAL A 144 -13.61 3.21 16.40
CA VAL A 144 -14.14 3.81 17.62
C VAL A 144 -15.63 3.54 17.70
N LEU A 145 -16.06 2.93 18.80
CA LEU A 145 -17.46 2.67 19.10
C LEU A 145 -18.20 3.99 19.33
N GLN A 146 -19.45 4.07 18.84
CA GLN A 146 -20.30 5.19 19.22
C GLN A 146 -20.68 5.09 20.69
N TYR A 147 -20.85 6.24 21.35
CA TYR A 147 -21.16 6.31 22.78
C TYR A 147 -22.39 5.46 23.18
N ASN A 148 -23.39 5.39 22.29
CA ASN A 148 -24.60 4.58 22.48
C ASN A 148 -24.32 3.06 22.46
N GLU A 149 -23.34 2.63 21.69
CA GLU A 149 -22.87 1.23 21.58
C GLU A 149 -21.86 0.85 22.67
N ALA A 150 -21.35 1.88 23.36
CA ALA A 150 -20.37 1.79 24.42
C ALA A 150 -20.96 1.89 25.82
N LYS A 151 -22.29 1.88 26.00
CA LYS A 151 -22.92 1.95 27.34
C LYS A 151 -22.28 0.94 28.30
N GLY A 152 -21.54 1.46 29.30
CA GLY A 152 -20.84 0.67 30.32
C GLY A 152 -19.47 0.10 29.92
N LYS A 153 -18.95 0.43 28.73
CA LYS A 153 -17.60 0.04 28.29
C LYS A 153 -16.61 1.16 28.57
N GLU A 154 -15.53 0.84 29.27
CA GLU A 154 -14.44 1.79 29.57
C GLU A 154 -13.61 2.15 28.32
N GLU A 155 -13.62 1.30 27.29
CA GLU A 155 -12.77 1.45 26.11
C GLU A 155 -13.58 1.61 24.82
N LEU A 156 -13.55 2.83 24.28
CA LEU A 156 -14.22 3.21 23.03
C LEU A 156 -13.45 2.79 21.78
N VAL A 157 -12.12 2.69 21.87
CA VAL A 157 -11.25 2.35 20.74
C VAL A 157 -10.99 0.85 20.72
N LYS A 158 -11.29 0.20 19.60
CA LYS A 158 -11.11 -1.25 19.40
C LYS A 158 -10.18 -1.51 18.23
N GLU A 159 -9.03 -2.12 18.52
CA GLU A 159 -8.13 -2.62 17.49
C GLU A 159 -8.71 -3.87 16.83
N LEU A 160 -8.59 -3.93 15.50
CA LEU A 160 -8.97 -5.08 14.70
C LEU A 160 -7.74 -5.92 14.39
N PRO A 161 -7.87 -7.26 14.41
CA PRO A 161 -6.76 -8.14 14.09
C PRO A 161 -6.36 -7.96 12.62
N VAL A 162 -5.10 -7.58 12.41
CA VAL A 162 -4.45 -7.67 11.11
C VAL A 162 -3.61 -8.94 11.15
N PRO A 163 -4.03 -10.04 10.48
CA PRO A 163 -3.31 -11.28 10.54
C PRO A 163 -1.90 -11.06 9.99
N PRO A 164 -0.87 -11.58 10.68
CA PRO A 164 0.48 -11.47 10.21
C PRO A 164 0.58 -12.19 8.87
N ARG A 165 1.23 -11.55 7.90
CA ARG A 165 1.62 -12.25 6.67
C ARG A 165 2.48 -13.45 7.04
N VAL A 166 2.06 -14.62 6.55
CA VAL A 166 2.95 -15.77 6.48
C VAL A 166 4.03 -15.36 5.49
N LYS A 167 5.26 -15.11 5.97
CA LYS A 167 6.40 -15.07 5.06
C LYS A 167 6.38 -16.42 4.39
N SER A 168 6.19 -16.49 3.07
CA SER A 168 6.29 -17.77 2.38
C SER A 168 7.58 -18.39 2.87
N LYS A 169 7.47 -19.58 3.47
CA LYS A 169 8.68 -20.31 3.88
C LYS A 169 9.48 -20.33 2.60
N ASN A 170 10.68 -19.75 2.62
CA ASN A 170 11.67 -19.96 1.57
C ASN A 170 11.72 -21.47 1.37
N THR A 171 10.91 -21.96 0.43
CA THR A 171 10.93 -23.35 0.06
C THR A 171 12.34 -23.55 -0.44
N ILE A 172 12.89 -24.72 -0.15
CA ILE A 172 14.28 -25.06 -0.43
C ILE A 172 14.62 -24.81 -1.93
N SER A 173 13.62 -24.60 -2.79
CA SER A 173 13.66 -23.93 -4.10
C SER A 173 13.47 -22.39 -4.05
N GLY A 174 14.40 -21.65 -3.43
CA GLY A 174 14.30 -20.20 -3.26
C GLY A 174 14.50 -19.34 -4.52
N SER A 175 13.77 -19.57 -5.61
CA SER A 175 13.97 -18.76 -6.84
C SER A 175 12.73 -18.20 -7.53
N THR A 176 11.56 -18.83 -7.49
CA THR A 176 10.47 -18.46 -8.39
C THR A 176 9.59 -17.33 -7.85
N GLU A 177 9.03 -17.45 -6.65
CA GLU A 177 8.18 -16.43 -6.01
C GLU A 177 8.94 -15.11 -5.80
N SER A 178 10.18 -15.17 -5.31
CA SER A 178 11.03 -13.99 -5.13
C SER A 178 11.38 -13.29 -6.44
N THR A 179 11.48 -14.05 -7.53
CA THR A 179 11.80 -13.49 -8.86
C THR A 179 10.58 -12.83 -9.48
N THR A 180 9.42 -13.49 -9.47
CA THR A 180 8.17 -12.89 -9.97
C THR A 180 7.88 -11.58 -9.24
N SER A 181 8.08 -11.58 -7.93
CA SER A 181 7.84 -10.41 -7.09
C SER A 181 8.72 -9.21 -7.43
N ARG A 182 10.00 -9.48 -7.66
CA ARG A 182 10.96 -8.45 -8.08
C ARG A 182 10.71 -7.96 -9.49
N ILE A 183 10.25 -8.83 -10.39
CA ILE A 183 9.85 -8.42 -11.74
C ILE A 183 8.68 -7.45 -11.66
N LEU A 184 7.65 -7.77 -10.86
CA LEU A 184 6.51 -6.87 -10.68
C LEU A 184 6.93 -5.52 -10.06
N GLN A 185 7.77 -5.56 -9.02
CA GLN A 185 8.30 -4.34 -8.40
C GLN A 185 9.10 -3.50 -9.39
N ARG A 186 9.95 -4.13 -10.23
CA ARG A 186 10.76 -3.42 -11.21
C ARG A 186 9.90 -2.78 -12.30
N ILE A 187 8.81 -3.42 -12.71
CA ILE A 187 7.81 -2.84 -13.61
C ILE A 187 7.21 -1.58 -12.98
N TRP A 188 6.83 -1.63 -11.70
CA TRP A 188 6.27 -0.50 -10.96
C TRP A 188 7.25 0.68 -10.78
N GLU A 189 8.52 0.39 -10.57
CA GLU A 189 9.57 1.42 -10.45
C GLU A 189 9.96 2.04 -11.80
N SER A 190 9.50 1.48 -12.91
CA SER A 190 9.83 1.93 -14.26
C SER A 190 8.83 2.97 -14.78
N GLU A 191 9.24 3.73 -15.79
CA GLU A 191 8.29 4.53 -16.59
C GLU A 191 7.38 3.60 -17.39
N LEU A 192 6.10 3.58 -17.04
CA LEU A 192 5.07 2.77 -17.70
C LEU A 192 4.49 3.47 -18.94
N PRO A 193 4.10 2.71 -19.97
CA PRO A 193 4.30 1.27 -20.11
C PRO A 193 5.76 0.94 -20.48
N ILE A 194 6.34 -0.11 -19.89
CA ILE A 194 7.75 -0.49 -20.13
C ILE A 194 7.88 -1.49 -21.27
N GLY A 195 8.79 -1.23 -22.21
CA GLY A 195 9.16 -2.16 -23.26
C GLY A 195 9.89 -3.40 -22.70
N ARG A 196 9.58 -4.59 -23.21
CA ARG A 196 10.19 -5.86 -22.74
C ARG A 196 11.72 -5.84 -22.75
N ALA A 197 12.33 -5.26 -23.79
CA ALA A 197 13.78 -5.19 -23.92
C ALA A 197 14.40 -4.31 -22.82
N LYS A 198 13.79 -3.14 -22.56
CA LYS A 198 14.17 -2.21 -21.49
C LYS A 198 14.00 -2.85 -20.11
N LEU A 199 12.92 -3.61 -19.90
CA LEU A 199 12.72 -4.36 -18.66
C LEU A 199 13.80 -5.42 -18.46
N LEU A 200 14.12 -6.18 -19.51
CA LEU A 200 15.19 -7.19 -19.46
C LEU A 200 16.56 -6.55 -19.15
N GLU A 201 16.86 -5.42 -19.77
CA GLU A 201 18.08 -4.63 -19.55
C GLU A 201 18.18 -4.11 -18.12
N SER A 202 17.05 -3.77 -17.49
CA SER A 202 17.00 -3.32 -16.09
C SER A 202 17.50 -4.38 -15.08
N PHE A 203 17.66 -5.64 -15.52
CA PHE A 203 18.22 -6.76 -14.75
C PHE A 203 19.64 -7.16 -15.19
N SER A 204 20.31 -6.35 -16.02
CA SER A 204 21.67 -6.62 -16.52
C SER A 204 22.73 -6.71 -15.42
N GLU A 205 22.55 -5.97 -14.32
CA GLU A 205 23.39 -6.07 -13.10
C GLU A 205 23.13 -7.36 -12.28
N GLY A 206 22.16 -8.17 -12.70
CA GLY A 206 21.79 -9.44 -12.09
C GLY A 206 20.82 -9.27 -10.91
N MET A 207 20.01 -10.31 -10.66
CA MET A 207 19.12 -10.33 -9.51
C MET A 207 19.79 -11.00 -8.31
N PRO A 208 19.74 -10.39 -7.10
CA PRO A 208 20.37 -10.95 -5.91
C PRO A 208 19.63 -12.22 -5.44
N THR A 209 20.12 -13.39 -5.80
CA THR A 209 19.55 -14.67 -5.41
C THR A 209 20.24 -15.16 -4.14
N GLU A 210 19.48 -15.54 -3.12
CA GLU A 210 20.06 -16.13 -1.92
C GLU A 210 20.37 -17.60 -2.17
N VAL A 211 21.65 -17.97 -2.15
CA VAL A 211 22.08 -19.35 -2.36
C VAL A 211 22.68 -19.87 -1.06
N MET A 212 22.21 -21.04 -0.61
CA MET A 212 22.82 -21.75 0.50
C MET A 212 23.94 -22.65 -0.02
N LYS A 213 25.19 -22.32 0.32
CA LYS A 213 26.35 -23.17 0.01
C LYS A 213 26.81 -23.90 1.26
N ALA A 214 26.90 -25.22 1.17
CA ALA A 214 27.43 -26.05 2.26
C ALA A 214 28.90 -25.69 2.51
N GLU A 215 29.23 -25.36 3.77
CA GLU A 215 30.61 -25.13 4.17
C GLU A 215 31.40 -26.43 4.02
N LYS A 216 32.57 -26.34 3.37
CA LYS A 216 33.54 -27.42 3.29
C LYS A 216 34.72 -27.06 4.18
N LYS A 217 34.97 -27.85 5.22
CA LYS A 217 36.14 -27.67 6.08
C LYS A 217 37.20 -28.70 5.70
N LYS A 218 38.43 -28.24 5.47
CA LYS A 218 39.57 -29.11 5.14
C LYS A 218 40.03 -29.82 6.42
N ASP A 219 40.04 -31.13 6.41
CA ASP A 219 40.53 -31.96 7.51
C ASP A 219 42.07 -31.86 7.54
N LYS A 220 42.63 -31.29 8.61
CA LYS A 220 44.07 -31.03 8.74
C LYS A 220 44.92 -32.31 8.80
N LYS A 221 44.34 -33.47 9.14
CA LYS A 221 45.07 -34.74 9.26
C LYS A 221 45.08 -35.55 7.96
N THR A 222 44.04 -35.42 7.14
CA THR A 222 43.87 -36.25 5.92
C THR A 222 43.92 -35.45 4.62
N GLY A 223 43.95 -34.12 4.70
CA GLY A 223 43.90 -33.21 3.55
C GLY A 223 42.56 -33.18 2.82
N LYS A 224 41.60 -34.04 3.18
CA LYS A 224 40.29 -34.18 2.53
C LYS A 224 39.29 -33.16 3.05
N TYR A 225 38.43 -32.65 2.17
CA TYR A 225 37.34 -31.75 2.55
C TYR A 225 36.14 -32.55 3.06
N LYS A 226 35.66 -32.24 4.26
CA LYS A 226 34.38 -32.77 4.80
C LYS A 226 33.31 -31.68 4.73
N LYS A 227 32.09 -32.04 4.30
CA LYS A 227 30.92 -31.18 4.40
C LYS A 227 30.59 -31.03 5.87
N THR A 228 30.68 -29.81 6.39
CA THR A 228 30.13 -29.47 7.69
C THR A 228 28.67 -29.12 7.44
N GLY A 229 27.70 -29.67 8.17
CA GLY A 229 26.26 -29.39 7.98
C GLY A 229 25.83 -27.93 8.19
N LYS A 230 26.77 -26.98 8.19
CA LYS A 230 26.59 -25.54 8.21
C LYS A 230 26.48 -25.04 6.76
N TYR A 231 25.44 -24.25 6.52
CA TYR A 231 25.21 -23.60 5.23
C TYR A 231 25.50 -22.12 5.38
N ASN A 232 26.35 -21.58 4.52
CA ASN A 232 26.55 -20.14 4.44
C ASN A 232 25.58 -19.55 3.43
N LYS A 233 24.91 -18.49 3.87
CA LYS A 233 24.03 -17.68 3.04
C LYS A 233 24.92 -16.78 2.18
N LYS A 234 24.94 -17.00 0.87
CA LYS A 234 25.69 -16.17 -0.08
C LYS A 234 24.72 -15.57 -1.09
N THR A 235 24.80 -14.26 -1.30
CA THR A 235 24.05 -13.58 -2.35
C THR A 235 24.79 -13.77 -3.68
N GLU A 236 24.16 -14.41 -4.65
CA GLU A 236 24.68 -14.55 -6.01
C GLU A 236 23.80 -13.74 -6.96
N PHE A 237 24.41 -12.95 -7.85
CA PHE A 237 23.68 -12.17 -8.84
C PHE A 237 23.48 -13.01 -10.09
N LYS A 238 22.24 -13.45 -10.35
CA LYS A 238 21.92 -14.24 -11.54
C LYS A 238 21.26 -13.35 -12.58
N THR A 239 21.83 -13.30 -13.78
CA THR A 239 21.24 -12.60 -14.92
C THR A 239 19.94 -13.30 -15.32
N ILE A 240 18.85 -12.56 -15.48
CA ILE A 240 17.58 -13.12 -15.95
C ILE A 240 17.67 -13.36 -17.46
N THR A 241 17.31 -14.56 -17.91
CA THR A 241 17.26 -14.83 -19.35
C THR A 241 15.94 -14.35 -19.93
N SER A 242 15.92 -14.11 -21.25
CA SER A 242 14.71 -13.71 -21.99
C SER A 242 13.54 -14.70 -21.83
N SER A 243 13.86 -16.00 -21.76
CA SER A 243 12.88 -17.08 -21.55
C SER A 243 12.35 -17.09 -20.12
N LEU A 244 13.23 -16.91 -19.12
CA LEU A 244 12.82 -16.86 -17.72
C LEU A 244 11.96 -15.62 -17.43
N LEU A 245 12.30 -14.47 -18.01
CA LEU A 245 11.47 -13.26 -17.93
C LEU A 245 10.07 -13.53 -18.48
N ASN A 246 9.94 -14.16 -19.65
CA ASN A 246 8.62 -14.48 -20.21
C ASN A 246 7.81 -15.40 -19.30
N PHE A 247 8.43 -16.45 -18.76
CA PHE A 247 7.75 -17.36 -17.83
C PHE A 247 7.12 -16.62 -16.64
N HIS A 248 7.83 -15.65 -16.07
CA HIS A 248 7.30 -14.84 -14.98
C HIS A 248 6.26 -13.82 -15.44
N LEU A 249 6.43 -13.22 -16.63
CA LEU A 249 5.42 -12.32 -17.20
C LEU A 249 4.11 -13.06 -17.51
N ASP A 250 4.18 -14.31 -17.98
CA ASP A 250 3.00 -15.15 -18.22
C ASP A 250 2.25 -15.38 -16.90
N LYS A 251 2.96 -15.79 -15.83
CA LYS A 251 2.38 -15.93 -14.49
C LYS A 251 1.74 -14.64 -13.95
N LEU A 252 2.39 -13.50 -14.16
CA LEU A 252 1.87 -12.19 -13.74
C LEU A 252 0.62 -11.79 -14.53
N GLU A 253 0.55 -12.13 -15.82
CA GLU A 253 -0.61 -11.86 -16.67
C GLU A 253 -1.78 -12.81 -16.31
N ASP A 254 -1.50 -14.11 -16.09
CA ASP A 254 -2.47 -15.10 -15.64
C ASP A 254 -3.09 -14.72 -14.27
N ALA A 255 -2.28 -14.12 -13.39
CA ALA A 255 -2.75 -13.57 -12.10
C ALA A 255 -3.46 -12.22 -12.22
N GLY A 256 -3.58 -11.65 -13.44
CA GLY A 256 -4.23 -10.37 -13.69
C GLY A 256 -3.47 -9.16 -13.12
N LEU A 257 -2.17 -9.29 -12.87
CA LEU A 257 -1.32 -8.24 -12.30
C LEU A 257 -0.70 -7.33 -13.37
N ILE A 258 -0.54 -7.83 -14.59
CA ILE A 258 -0.01 -7.05 -15.71
C ILE A 258 -0.89 -7.22 -16.94
N ILE A 259 -0.78 -6.28 -17.87
CA ILE A 259 -1.34 -6.38 -19.22
C ILE A 259 -0.20 -6.22 -20.21
N ARG A 260 -0.14 -7.13 -21.20
CA ARG A 260 0.81 -7.00 -22.32
C ARG A 260 0.11 -6.44 -23.55
N THR A 261 0.57 -5.29 -24.02
CA THR A 261 0.05 -4.65 -25.24
C THR A 261 1.09 -4.67 -26.35
N THR A 262 0.64 -4.57 -27.60
CA THR A 262 1.53 -4.43 -28.76
C THR A 262 1.40 -3.02 -29.30
N GLY A 263 2.52 -2.33 -29.50
CA GLY A 263 2.54 -0.93 -29.94
C GLY A 263 3.73 -0.59 -30.82
N LYS A 264 3.83 0.69 -31.15
CA LYS A 264 4.97 1.24 -31.91
C LYS A 264 6.00 1.80 -30.94
N GLU A 265 7.26 1.45 -31.12
CA GLU A 265 8.40 1.99 -30.36
C GLU A 265 9.44 2.55 -31.31
N THR A 266 9.94 3.75 -31.04
CA THR A 266 11.07 4.32 -31.77
C THR A 266 12.35 3.90 -31.05
N LEU A 267 13.15 3.06 -31.70
CA LEU A 267 14.44 2.61 -31.19
C LEU A 267 15.43 3.78 -31.15
N SER A 268 16.48 3.66 -30.33
CA SER A 268 17.59 4.62 -30.27
C SER A 268 18.29 4.86 -31.61
N THR A 269 18.10 3.95 -32.57
CA THR A 269 18.58 4.04 -33.96
C THR A 269 17.67 4.86 -34.89
N GLY A 270 16.57 5.43 -34.39
CA GLY A 270 15.56 6.15 -35.16
C GLY A 270 14.60 5.24 -35.95
N LYS A 271 14.80 3.92 -35.92
CA LYS A 271 13.89 2.94 -36.54
C LYS A 271 12.65 2.72 -35.67
N VAL A 272 11.48 2.67 -36.30
CA VAL A 272 10.21 2.40 -35.62
C VAL A 272 9.89 0.89 -35.72
N ASP A 273 9.91 0.19 -34.58
CA ASP A 273 9.35 -1.15 -34.48
C ASP A 273 7.83 -1.02 -34.28
N ARG A 274 7.04 -1.66 -35.14
CA ARG A 274 5.57 -1.61 -35.10
C ARG A 274 4.95 -2.75 -34.29
N LYS A 275 5.76 -3.68 -33.77
CA LYS A 275 5.32 -4.85 -33.02
C LYS A 275 6.00 -4.95 -31.64
N SER A 276 6.47 -3.83 -31.09
CA SER A 276 7.04 -3.79 -29.75
C SER A 276 6.01 -4.24 -28.73
N LYS A 277 6.46 -5.12 -27.82
CA LYS A 277 5.65 -5.61 -26.70
C LYS A 277 5.90 -4.72 -25.49
N PHE A 278 4.84 -4.09 -25.02
CA PHE A 278 4.82 -3.24 -23.84
C PHE A 278 4.12 -3.95 -22.69
N ILE A 279 4.55 -3.64 -21.48
CA ILE A 279 4.03 -4.20 -20.24
C ILE A 279 3.53 -3.03 -19.40
N ASP A 280 2.27 -3.14 -18.95
CA ASP A 280 1.66 -2.19 -18.04
C ASP A 280 1.12 -2.93 -16.80
N LEU A 281 0.91 -2.20 -15.71
CA LEU A 281 0.33 -2.74 -14.49
C LEU A 281 -1.18 -2.53 -14.49
N THR A 282 -1.92 -3.58 -14.13
CA THR A 282 -3.33 -3.41 -13.75
C THR A 282 -3.42 -2.66 -12.43
N GLU A 283 -4.59 -2.11 -12.10
CA GLU A 283 -4.86 -1.58 -10.76
C GLU A 283 -4.50 -2.59 -9.67
N PHE A 284 -4.87 -3.85 -9.86
CA PHE A 284 -4.52 -4.93 -8.93
C PHE A 284 -3.01 -5.18 -8.86
N GLY A 285 -2.32 -5.14 -10.01
CA GLY A 285 -0.86 -5.24 -10.10
C GLY A 285 -0.12 -4.16 -9.35
N GLN A 286 -0.59 -2.92 -9.41
CA GLN A 286 0.01 -1.79 -8.69
C GLN A 286 -0.02 -2.02 -7.17
N LEU A 287 -1.13 -2.55 -6.64
CA LEU A 287 -1.25 -2.86 -5.21
C LEU A 287 -0.22 -3.89 -4.74
N HIS A 288 -0.04 -4.94 -5.54
CA HIS A 288 0.91 -6.01 -5.23
C HIS A 288 2.36 -5.61 -5.49
N ALA A 289 2.61 -4.71 -6.44
CA ALA A 289 3.95 -4.19 -6.72
C ALA A 289 4.49 -3.32 -5.58
N ALA A 290 3.61 -2.62 -4.86
CA ALA A 290 3.96 -1.87 -3.65
C ALA A 290 4.35 -2.76 -2.47
N TYR A 291 3.92 -4.03 -2.49
CA TYR A 291 4.19 -5.04 -1.45
C TYR A 291 4.58 -6.37 -2.10
N PRO A 292 5.75 -6.45 -2.75
CA PRO A 292 6.15 -7.59 -3.57
C PRO A 292 6.12 -8.92 -2.80
N GLU A 293 6.29 -8.90 -1.48
CA GLU A 293 6.18 -10.07 -0.62
C GLU A 293 4.78 -10.74 -0.61
N THR A 294 3.74 -10.08 -1.12
CA THR A 294 2.37 -10.61 -1.21
C THR A 294 2.14 -11.54 -2.40
N ILE A 295 3.05 -11.51 -3.37
CA ILE A 295 2.85 -12.20 -4.66
C ILE A 295 3.00 -13.72 -4.51
N GLY A 296 3.74 -14.18 -3.49
CA GLY A 296 3.93 -15.62 -3.23
C GLY A 296 2.62 -16.37 -2.97
N ASP A 297 1.59 -15.71 -2.45
CA ASP A 297 0.28 -16.33 -2.22
C ASP A 297 -0.61 -16.38 -3.49
N LEU A 298 -0.20 -15.70 -4.57
CA LEU A 298 -0.96 -15.54 -5.81
C LEU A 298 -0.46 -16.38 -6.99
N ILE A 299 0.78 -16.93 -6.94
CA ILE A 299 1.53 -17.45 -8.10
C ILE A 299 2.30 -18.73 -7.80
#